data_AF-A0A0Q4JYT8-F1
#
_entry.id   AF-A0A0Q4JYT8-F1
#
_cell.length_a   1.000
_cell.length_b   1.000
_cell.length_c   1.000
_cell.angle_alpha   90.00
_cell.angle_beta   90.00
_cell.angle_gamma   90.00
#
_symmetry.space_group_name_H-M   'P 1'
#
loop_
_entity.id
_entity.type
_entity.pdbx_description
1 polymer ?
#
loop_
_entity_poly.entity_id
_entity_poly.type
_entity_poly.pdbx_seq_one_letter_code
_entity_poly.pdbx_strand_id
1 'polypeptide(L)'
;MEFARGIEDGTDSPSGEGHAGGDRGELAMVLTDERRMHVRAYNHWVSLLQGRPYPAIEDLDPASIADFGPHSVLLDFTDGIEDPRVAFLGRALREEGEVEVGVERISQVRSRSLLSRLTDHYLQIIANRAPIGFEAEFVGTRGHNTMYRGILMPFSSDGQQIDFIYGVINWKEMVDAGTEAQLIADLAAARRAAPAPAPAPQIWADGPGSGFDEPVRDPLPSEASLYDRLASARASAEAFAASEGRSRGALYQALGDAHGIATAAEQDPDTLAEVLADAGLKAQARAPMTPIVKLVFGADYDKTRLTEFASVLTHARRHEVGADGLSGYLESFPGGIKGIVGAERALRRKPADATRWDSIAAELRTRAPLAHVDIARAGEGEFVVLLARADAAGGLDVVACVEGDRQLTDRALRRAAA
;
A
#
# COMPACT_ATOMS: atom_id res chain seq x y z
N MET A 1 34.83 -31.18 -19.07
CA MET A 1 34.77 -29.84 -18.45
C MET A 1 33.30 -29.45 -18.32
N GLU A 2 32.45 -30.16 -17.57
CA GLU A 2 32.60 -30.60 -16.17
C GLU A 2 32.82 -29.38 -15.27
N PHE A 3 31.71 -28.76 -14.85
CA PHE A 3 30.93 -29.02 -13.62
C PHE A 3 31.57 -28.39 -12.38
N ALA A 4 30.69 -27.83 -11.54
CA ALA A 4 30.85 -27.57 -10.11
C ALA A 4 31.67 -26.33 -9.69
N ARG A 5 30.92 -25.27 -9.33
CA ARG A 5 30.96 -24.87 -7.92
C ARG A 5 29.60 -25.10 -7.31
N GLY A 6 29.46 -26.30 -6.74
CA GLY A 6 28.43 -26.60 -5.75
C GLY A 6 28.67 -25.74 -4.51
N ILE A 7 27.57 -25.15 -4.07
CA ILE A 7 27.33 -24.66 -2.72
C ILE A 7 26.81 -25.85 -1.94
N GLU A 8 27.39 -26.13 -0.77
CA GLU A 8 26.92 -26.99 0.33
C GLU A 8 28.06 -26.99 1.36
N ASP A 9 27.90 -27.00 2.68
CA ASP A 9 26.73 -27.01 3.56
C ASP A 9 27.27 -26.71 4.99
N GLY A 10 26.36 -26.33 5.89
CA GLY A 10 26.30 -26.50 7.35
C GLY A 10 27.57 -26.79 8.17
N THR A 11 27.75 -26.26 9.37
CA THR A 11 26.81 -26.04 10.49
C THR A 11 27.60 -25.25 11.54
N ASP A 12 27.05 -24.36 12.37
CA ASP A 12 26.13 -24.73 13.45
C ASP A 12 25.41 -23.50 14.04
N SER A 13 24.28 -23.79 14.66
CA SER A 13 23.20 -22.89 15.08
C SER A 13 23.43 -22.27 16.49
N PRO A 14 22.39 -21.96 17.30
CA PRO A 14 21.71 -20.66 17.40
C PRO A 14 21.76 -20.09 18.84
N SER A 15 21.41 -18.82 19.09
CA SER A 15 20.79 -18.43 20.38
C SER A 15 20.32 -16.97 20.48
N GLY A 16 19.05 -16.82 20.91
CA GLY A 16 18.54 -15.74 21.79
C GLY A 16 17.97 -14.50 21.12
N GLU A 17 16.73 -14.49 20.62
CA GLU A 17 15.45 -14.26 21.34
C GLU A 17 15.14 -12.84 21.85
N GLY A 18 14.14 -12.23 21.20
CA GLY A 18 13.07 -11.38 21.76
C GLY A 18 13.39 -9.90 21.99
N HIS A 19 12.61 -8.92 21.50
CA HIS A 19 11.19 -8.74 21.86
C HIS A 19 10.41 -7.87 20.87
N ALA A 20 9.24 -8.40 20.47
CA ALA A 20 7.91 -7.77 20.51
C ALA A 20 7.77 -6.28 20.14
N GLY A 21 7.64 -6.01 18.83
CA GLY A 21 7.05 -4.79 18.28
C GLY A 21 6.24 -5.04 16.99
N GLY A 22 5.74 -6.27 16.82
CA GLY A 22 5.31 -6.83 15.52
C GLY A 22 4.08 -6.18 14.91
N ASP A 23 3.01 -5.96 15.67
CA ASP A 23 1.70 -5.92 15.02
C ASP A 23 1.44 -4.65 14.17
N ARG A 24 1.78 -3.44 14.66
CA ARG A 24 1.45 -2.20 13.90
C ARG A 24 2.33 -1.94 12.68
N GLY A 25 3.56 -2.44 12.66
CA GLY A 25 4.47 -2.30 11.52
C GLY A 25 4.11 -3.26 10.38
N GLU A 26 3.76 -4.48 10.75
CA GLU A 26 3.39 -5.56 9.84
C GLU A 26 2.07 -5.23 9.12
N LEU A 27 1.07 -4.73 9.85
CA LEU A 27 -0.22 -4.35 9.27
C LEU A 27 -0.11 -3.23 8.21
N ALA A 28 0.80 -2.26 8.38
CA ALA A 28 1.01 -1.15 7.44
C ALA A 28 1.89 -1.52 6.23
N MET A 29 2.86 -2.41 6.44
CA MET A 29 3.74 -2.94 5.39
C MET A 29 2.96 -3.87 4.46
N VAL A 30 2.05 -4.68 5.01
CA VAL A 30 1.14 -5.55 4.26
C VAL A 30 0.13 -4.75 3.43
N LEU A 31 -0.51 -3.72 4.00
CA LEU A 31 -1.42 -2.82 3.25
C LEU A 31 -0.75 -2.03 2.11
N THR A 32 0.55 -1.72 2.25
CA THR A 32 1.32 -1.05 1.20
C THR A 32 1.80 -2.03 0.13
N ASP A 33 2.10 -3.28 0.47
CA ASP A 33 2.41 -4.32 -0.51
C ASP A 33 1.16 -4.77 -1.29
N GLU A 34 -0.01 -4.87 -0.64
CA GLU A 34 -1.31 -5.09 -1.30
C GLU A 34 -1.60 -4.04 -2.39
N ARG A 35 -1.36 -2.75 -2.10
CA ARG A 35 -1.52 -1.67 -3.09
C ARG A 35 -0.49 -1.75 -4.20
N ARG A 36 0.73 -2.18 -3.90
CA ARG A 36 1.78 -2.38 -4.89
C ARG A 36 1.48 -3.57 -5.79
N MET A 37 0.87 -4.64 -5.26
CA MET A 37 0.53 -5.84 -6.02
C MET A 37 -0.47 -5.55 -7.14
N HIS A 38 -1.58 -4.85 -6.86
CA HIS A 38 -2.56 -4.50 -7.90
C HIS A 38 -2.02 -3.56 -8.96
N VAL A 39 -1.18 -2.60 -8.56
CA VAL A 39 -0.52 -1.68 -9.50
C VAL A 39 0.49 -2.44 -10.38
N ARG A 40 1.25 -3.38 -9.80
CA ARG A 40 2.15 -4.28 -10.57
C ARG A 40 1.36 -5.13 -11.56
N ALA A 41 0.24 -5.73 -11.13
CA ALA A 41 -0.62 -6.53 -11.98
C ALA A 41 -1.23 -5.70 -13.14
N TYR A 42 -1.70 -4.49 -12.86
CA TYR A 42 -2.20 -3.57 -13.89
C TYR A 42 -1.10 -3.16 -14.87
N ASN A 43 0.08 -2.76 -14.38
CA ASN A 43 1.20 -2.37 -15.24
C ASN A 43 1.66 -3.53 -16.13
N HIS A 44 1.66 -4.75 -15.61
CA HIS A 44 1.92 -5.94 -16.39
C HIS A 44 0.88 -6.10 -17.51
N TRP A 45 -0.41 -6.02 -17.21
CA TRP A 45 -1.47 -6.07 -18.21
C TRP A 45 -1.35 -4.98 -19.28
N VAL A 46 -1.06 -3.73 -18.88
CA VAL A 46 -0.84 -2.62 -19.81
C VAL A 46 0.34 -2.89 -20.74
N SER A 47 1.41 -3.51 -20.22
CA SER A 47 2.59 -3.86 -21.03
C SER A 47 2.28 -4.89 -22.14
N LEU A 48 1.28 -5.75 -21.91
CA LEU A 48 0.84 -6.77 -22.87
C LEU A 48 -0.11 -6.23 -23.95
N LEU A 49 -0.66 -5.02 -23.79
CA LEU A 49 -1.59 -4.44 -24.79
C LEU A 49 -0.92 -4.32 -26.16
N GLN A 50 0.34 -3.89 -26.22
CA GLN A 50 1.09 -3.70 -27.48
C GLN A 50 0.29 -2.90 -28.56
N GLY A 51 -0.58 -1.98 -28.13
CA GLY A 51 -1.44 -1.17 -29.02
C GLY A 51 -2.80 -1.80 -29.39
N ARG A 52 -3.10 -3.01 -28.90
CA ARG A 52 -4.42 -3.67 -29.03
C ARG A 52 -5.41 -3.15 -27.98
N PRO A 53 -6.73 -3.28 -28.19
CA PRO A 53 -7.74 -2.93 -27.19
C PRO A 53 -7.69 -3.87 -25.97
N TYR A 54 -7.31 -5.12 -26.18
CA TYR A 54 -7.11 -6.14 -25.15
C TYR A 54 -5.81 -6.90 -25.42
N PRO A 55 -5.08 -7.34 -24.39
CA PRO A 55 -3.96 -8.23 -24.58
C PRO A 55 -4.42 -9.61 -25.07
N ALA A 56 -3.58 -10.29 -25.85
CA ALA A 56 -3.84 -11.68 -26.23
C ALA A 56 -3.60 -12.60 -25.04
N ILE A 57 -4.44 -13.63 -24.91
CA ILE A 57 -4.28 -14.64 -23.85
C ILE A 57 -2.97 -15.42 -23.99
N GLU A 58 -2.47 -15.61 -25.22
CA GLU A 58 -1.21 -16.30 -25.51
C GLU A 58 0.02 -15.59 -24.91
N ASP A 59 -0.08 -14.28 -24.68
CA ASP A 59 1.00 -13.48 -24.09
C ASP A 59 1.02 -13.55 -22.55
N LEU A 60 0.01 -14.20 -21.94
CA LEU A 60 -0.10 -14.36 -20.50
C LEU A 60 0.40 -15.75 -20.08
N ASP A 61 1.46 -15.77 -19.28
CA ASP A 61 1.85 -16.96 -18.51
C ASP A 61 1.67 -16.67 -17.01
N PRO A 62 0.55 -17.12 -16.41
CA PRO A 62 0.27 -16.86 -15.00
C PRO A 62 1.26 -17.52 -14.03
N ALA A 63 1.89 -18.63 -14.44
CA ALA A 63 2.71 -19.46 -13.56
C ALA A 63 4.15 -18.94 -13.42
N SER A 64 4.67 -18.21 -14.42
CA SER A 64 6.01 -17.62 -14.38
C SER A 64 6.09 -16.28 -13.64
N ILE A 65 4.94 -15.69 -13.28
CA ILE A 65 4.90 -14.41 -12.57
C ILE A 65 5.08 -14.61 -11.06
N ALA A 66 6.33 -14.55 -10.60
CA ALA A 66 6.68 -14.77 -9.20
C ALA A 66 6.00 -13.78 -8.22
N ASP A 67 5.78 -12.53 -8.65
CA ASP A 67 5.33 -11.45 -7.76
C ASP A 67 3.85 -11.51 -7.35
N PHE A 68 2.99 -12.14 -8.15
CA PHE A 68 1.54 -12.20 -7.89
C PHE A 68 0.81 -13.41 -8.50
N GLY A 69 1.50 -14.29 -9.24
CA GLY A 69 0.95 -15.56 -9.73
C GLY A 69 0.34 -16.45 -8.63
N PRO A 70 0.92 -16.54 -7.41
CA PRO A 70 0.28 -17.26 -6.30
C PRO A 70 -1.09 -16.73 -5.89
N HIS A 71 -1.35 -15.46 -6.14
CA HIS A 71 -2.54 -14.70 -5.75
C HIS A 71 -3.49 -14.44 -6.92
N SER A 72 -3.29 -15.12 -8.05
CA SER A 72 -4.03 -14.87 -9.27
C SER A 72 -4.95 -16.01 -9.68
N VAL A 73 -5.92 -15.67 -10.52
CA VAL A 73 -6.90 -16.58 -11.11
C VAL A 73 -7.12 -16.20 -12.56
N LEU A 74 -7.28 -17.20 -13.42
CA LEU A 74 -7.68 -17.00 -14.81
C LEU A 74 -9.04 -17.68 -15.01
N LEU A 75 -10.00 -16.90 -15.47
CA LEU A 75 -11.34 -17.36 -15.81
C LEU A 75 -11.49 -17.39 -17.33
N ASP A 76 -12.01 -18.51 -17.84
CA ASP A 76 -12.29 -18.77 -19.25
C ASP A 76 -13.81 -18.78 -19.47
N PHE A 77 -14.27 -17.88 -20.35
CA PHE A 77 -15.67 -17.62 -20.68
C PHE A 77 -16.06 -18.20 -22.05
N THR A 78 -15.19 -18.97 -22.70
CA THR A 78 -15.45 -19.56 -24.02
C THR A 78 -16.70 -20.45 -24.02
N ASP A 79 -16.97 -21.13 -22.90
CA ASP A 79 -18.15 -21.99 -22.69
C ASP A 79 -19.38 -21.26 -22.13
N GLY A 80 -19.32 -19.93 -21.96
CA GLY A 80 -20.43 -19.10 -21.48
C GLY A 80 -20.12 -18.27 -20.24
N ILE A 81 -20.96 -17.25 -20.00
CA ILE A 81 -20.72 -16.23 -18.97
C ILE A 81 -21.22 -16.56 -17.57
N GLU A 82 -22.14 -17.53 -17.44
CA GLU A 82 -22.80 -17.80 -16.15
C GLU A 82 -21.96 -18.66 -15.21
N ASP A 83 -21.21 -19.64 -15.75
CA ASP A 83 -20.36 -20.55 -14.98
C ASP A 83 -19.02 -20.77 -15.71
N PRO A 84 -18.15 -19.75 -15.73
CA PRO A 84 -16.86 -19.81 -16.41
C PRO A 84 -15.95 -20.89 -15.82
N ARG A 85 -15.04 -21.38 -16.67
CA ARG A 85 -14.01 -22.34 -16.26
C ARG A 85 -12.88 -21.63 -15.53
N VAL A 86 -12.29 -22.30 -14.54
CA VAL A 86 -11.10 -21.81 -13.85
C VAL A 86 -9.88 -22.40 -14.56
N ALA A 87 -9.33 -21.65 -15.54
CA ALA A 87 -8.19 -22.09 -16.34
C ALA A 87 -6.87 -22.08 -15.55
N PHE A 88 -6.74 -21.17 -14.59
CA PHE A 88 -5.60 -21.13 -13.68
C PHE A 88 -6.05 -20.67 -12.30
N LEU A 89 -5.50 -21.30 -11.26
CA LEU A 89 -5.70 -20.88 -9.88
C LEU A 89 -4.38 -20.96 -9.11
N GLY A 90 -3.91 -19.79 -8.68
CA GLY A 90 -2.70 -19.62 -7.87
C GLY A 90 -2.76 -20.36 -6.54
N ARG A 91 -1.58 -20.76 -6.04
CA ARG A 91 -1.46 -21.60 -4.83
C ARG A 91 -2.10 -20.99 -3.59
N ALA A 92 -1.94 -19.68 -3.36
CA ALA A 92 -2.44 -19.03 -2.15
C ALA A 92 -3.98 -18.95 -2.17
N LEU A 93 -4.58 -18.65 -3.33
CA LEU A 93 -6.03 -18.66 -3.49
C LEU A 93 -6.62 -20.07 -3.36
N ARG A 94 -5.87 -21.09 -3.79
CA ARG A 94 -6.28 -22.50 -3.65
C ARG A 94 -6.30 -22.93 -2.19
N GLU A 95 -5.27 -22.58 -1.43
CA GLU A 95 -5.17 -22.84 0.01
C GLU A 95 -6.28 -22.14 0.78
N GLU A 96 -6.54 -20.86 0.48
CA GLU A 96 -7.60 -20.08 1.11
C GLU A 96 -9.01 -20.60 0.81
N GLY A 97 -9.24 -21.02 -0.43
CA GLY A 97 -10.53 -21.59 -0.83
C GLY A 97 -10.80 -22.99 -0.28
N GLU A 98 -9.84 -23.59 0.44
CA GLU A 98 -9.81 -25.02 0.79
C GLU A 98 -10.16 -25.90 -0.41
N VAL A 99 -9.65 -25.51 -1.57
CA VAL A 99 -9.91 -26.18 -2.83
C VAL A 99 -9.00 -27.40 -2.92
N GLU A 100 -9.52 -28.55 -2.55
CA GLU A 100 -8.89 -29.83 -2.91
C GLU A 100 -8.86 -29.95 -4.44
N VAL A 101 -7.77 -30.54 -4.95
CA VAL A 101 -7.38 -30.55 -6.37
C VAL A 101 -8.56 -30.78 -7.32
N GLY A 102 -8.76 -29.87 -8.29
CA GLY A 102 -9.66 -30.09 -9.43
C GLY A 102 -10.88 -29.18 -9.55
N VAL A 103 -10.84 -27.93 -9.07
CA VAL A 103 -11.87 -26.94 -9.44
C VAL A 103 -11.71 -26.60 -10.91
N GLU A 104 -12.65 -27.07 -11.73
CA GLU A 104 -12.74 -26.77 -13.16
C GLU A 104 -13.66 -25.59 -13.44
N ARG A 105 -14.63 -25.33 -12.54
CA ARG A 105 -15.70 -24.35 -12.73
C ARG A 105 -15.94 -23.53 -11.49
N ILE A 106 -16.35 -22.28 -11.68
CA ILE A 106 -16.54 -21.35 -10.56
C ILE A 106 -17.67 -21.78 -9.62
N SER A 107 -18.69 -22.48 -10.13
CA SER A 107 -19.76 -23.08 -9.34
C SER A 107 -19.31 -24.11 -8.30
N GLN A 108 -18.13 -24.72 -8.50
CA GLN A 108 -17.56 -25.73 -7.58
C GLN A 108 -16.84 -25.09 -6.38
N VAL A 109 -16.64 -23.78 -6.42
CA VAL A 109 -16.01 -23.03 -5.33
C VAL A 109 -17.03 -22.80 -4.21
N ARG A 110 -16.58 -22.95 -2.95
CA ARG A 110 -17.44 -22.69 -1.78
C ARG A 110 -17.98 -21.26 -1.80
N SER A 111 -19.27 -21.14 -1.48
CA SER A 111 -19.92 -19.85 -1.26
C SER A 111 -19.23 -19.10 -0.12
N ARG A 112 -19.06 -17.77 -0.27
CA ARG A 112 -18.34 -16.89 0.68
C ARG A 112 -16.81 -17.05 0.73
N SER A 113 -16.21 -17.71 -0.25
CA SER A 113 -14.76 -17.61 -0.49
C SER A 113 -14.42 -16.34 -1.28
N LEU A 114 -13.13 -15.97 -1.32
CA LEU A 114 -12.63 -14.86 -2.15
C LEU A 114 -12.94 -15.04 -3.64
N LEU A 115 -12.82 -16.26 -4.14
CA LEU A 115 -13.14 -16.61 -5.54
C LEU A 115 -14.63 -16.40 -5.85
N SER A 116 -15.53 -16.77 -4.93
CA SER A 116 -16.98 -16.52 -5.06
C SER A 116 -17.35 -15.03 -5.03
N ARG A 117 -16.44 -14.13 -4.63
CA ARG A 117 -16.68 -12.68 -4.67
C ARG A 117 -16.20 -12.06 -5.97
N LEU A 118 -15.19 -12.63 -6.60
CA LEU A 118 -14.79 -12.22 -7.96
C LEU A 118 -15.91 -12.38 -8.97
N THR A 119 -16.77 -13.39 -8.76
CA THR A 119 -17.91 -13.64 -9.65
C THR A 119 -18.89 -12.49 -9.71
N ASP A 120 -18.97 -11.69 -8.64
CA ASP A 120 -19.87 -10.55 -8.58
C ASP A 120 -19.41 -9.41 -9.52
N HIS A 121 -18.12 -9.41 -9.89
CA HIS A 121 -17.49 -8.30 -10.59
C HIS A 121 -17.15 -8.60 -12.07
N TYR A 122 -17.02 -9.86 -12.49
CA TYR A 122 -16.67 -10.16 -13.88
C TYR A 122 -17.76 -9.71 -14.88
N LEU A 123 -19.04 -9.73 -14.49
CA LEU A 123 -20.13 -9.23 -15.34
C LEU A 123 -19.97 -7.72 -15.63
N GLN A 124 -19.43 -6.97 -14.65
CA GLN A 124 -19.13 -5.56 -14.83
C GLN A 124 -17.93 -5.34 -15.75
N ILE A 125 -16.93 -6.22 -15.75
CA ILE A 125 -15.79 -6.19 -16.69
C ILE A 125 -16.32 -6.36 -18.13
N ILE A 126 -17.16 -7.38 -18.35
CA ILE A 126 -17.72 -7.67 -19.67
C ILE A 126 -18.59 -6.50 -20.17
N ALA A 127 -19.39 -5.90 -19.28
CA ALA A 127 -20.23 -4.76 -19.61
C ALA A 127 -19.41 -3.48 -19.91
N ASN A 128 -18.42 -3.15 -19.08
CA ASN A 128 -17.66 -1.91 -19.16
C ASN A 128 -16.45 -1.99 -20.10
N ARG A 129 -16.05 -3.20 -20.49
CA ARG A 129 -14.92 -3.48 -21.37
C ARG A 129 -13.59 -2.86 -20.89
N ALA A 130 -13.39 -2.83 -19.59
CA ALA A 130 -12.22 -2.21 -18.96
C ALA A 130 -11.82 -2.98 -17.69
N PRO A 131 -10.54 -2.91 -17.27
CA PRO A 131 -10.11 -3.41 -15.97
C PRO A 131 -10.89 -2.78 -14.81
N ILE A 132 -11.20 -3.57 -13.79
CA ILE A 132 -11.91 -3.12 -12.58
C ILE A 132 -11.10 -3.51 -11.35
N GLY A 133 -10.72 -2.51 -10.56
CA GLY A 133 -10.25 -2.71 -9.19
C GLY A 133 -11.42 -2.67 -8.21
N PHE A 134 -11.39 -3.54 -7.20
CA PHE A 134 -12.41 -3.59 -6.14
C PHE A 134 -11.75 -3.85 -4.78
N GLU A 135 -12.41 -3.35 -3.75
CA GLU A 135 -12.01 -3.43 -2.34
C GLU A 135 -13.27 -3.73 -1.53
N ALA A 136 -13.23 -4.76 -0.70
CA ALA A 136 -14.34 -5.07 0.19
C ALA A 136 -13.88 -5.78 1.46
N GLU A 137 -14.80 -5.86 2.41
CA GLU A 137 -14.61 -6.58 3.66
C GLU A 137 -15.69 -7.67 3.76
N PHE A 138 -15.32 -8.83 4.25
CA PHE A 138 -16.27 -9.90 4.54
C PHE A 138 -15.82 -10.70 5.75
N VAL A 139 -16.76 -11.32 6.45
CA VAL A 139 -16.44 -12.28 7.49
C VAL A 139 -16.16 -13.63 6.83
N GLY A 140 -14.92 -14.10 6.96
CA GLY A 140 -14.43 -15.35 6.38
C GLY A 140 -15.12 -16.59 6.98
N THR A 141 -14.88 -17.75 6.38
CA THR A 141 -15.39 -19.05 6.87
C THR A 141 -14.92 -19.37 8.28
N ARG A 142 -13.78 -18.80 8.69
CA ARG A 142 -13.18 -18.92 10.03
C ARG A 142 -13.70 -17.88 11.05
N GLY A 143 -14.66 -17.03 10.66
CA GLY A 143 -15.28 -16.04 11.55
C GLY A 143 -14.50 -14.73 11.74
N HIS A 144 -13.35 -14.58 11.09
CA HIS A 144 -12.53 -13.36 11.15
C HIS A 144 -12.92 -12.36 10.06
N ASN A 145 -12.81 -11.06 10.37
CA ASN A 145 -13.06 -10.02 9.38
C ASN A 145 -11.90 -10.00 8.38
N THR A 146 -12.18 -10.32 7.13
CA THR A 146 -11.19 -10.41 6.05
C THR A 146 -11.39 -9.23 5.12
N MET A 147 -10.37 -8.37 5.03
CA MET A 147 -10.32 -7.33 4.02
C MET A 147 -9.62 -7.88 2.79
N TYR A 148 -10.20 -7.69 1.62
CA TYR A 148 -9.55 -8.08 0.37
C TYR A 148 -9.64 -6.96 -0.65
N ARG A 149 -8.62 -6.94 -1.50
CA ARG A 149 -8.50 -6.04 -2.63
C ARG A 149 -8.12 -6.88 -3.83
N GLY A 150 -8.70 -6.55 -4.97
CA GLY A 150 -8.39 -7.25 -6.21
C GLY A 150 -8.46 -6.33 -7.41
N ILE A 151 -7.88 -6.80 -8.51
CA ILE A 151 -8.07 -6.24 -9.84
C ILE A 151 -8.43 -7.36 -10.80
N LEU A 152 -9.48 -7.15 -11.58
CA LEU A 152 -9.87 -8.00 -12.70
C LEU A 152 -9.51 -7.29 -14.00
N MET A 153 -8.94 -8.03 -14.95
CA MET A 153 -8.40 -7.48 -16.20
C MET A 153 -8.82 -8.37 -17.38
N PRO A 154 -9.43 -7.79 -18.44
CA PRO A 154 -9.92 -8.55 -19.58
C PRO A 154 -8.78 -8.94 -20.54
N PHE A 155 -8.91 -10.13 -21.12
CA PHE A 155 -8.08 -10.67 -22.18
C PHE A 155 -8.98 -11.13 -23.34
N SER A 156 -8.39 -11.24 -24.52
CA SER A 156 -9.10 -11.61 -25.74
C SER A 156 -8.26 -12.58 -26.56
N SER A 157 -8.82 -13.68 -27.07
CA SER A 157 -8.13 -14.53 -28.05
C SER A 157 -8.14 -13.95 -29.47
N ASP A 158 -9.21 -13.20 -29.84
CA ASP A 158 -9.43 -12.66 -31.18
C ASP A 158 -9.22 -11.13 -31.30
N GLY A 159 -8.95 -10.47 -30.17
CA GLY A 159 -8.82 -9.01 -30.06
C GLY A 159 -10.14 -8.24 -30.13
N GLN A 160 -11.29 -8.91 -30.17
CA GLN A 160 -12.63 -8.32 -30.33
C GLN A 160 -13.55 -8.60 -29.15
N GLN A 161 -13.56 -9.83 -28.63
CA GLN A 161 -14.41 -10.25 -27.52
C GLN A 161 -13.59 -10.60 -26.28
N ILE A 162 -14.16 -10.31 -25.10
CA ILE A 162 -13.56 -10.69 -23.83
C ILE A 162 -13.99 -12.13 -23.54
N ASP A 163 -13.07 -13.07 -23.75
CA ASP A 163 -13.23 -14.50 -23.52
C ASP A 163 -12.40 -14.98 -22.33
N PHE A 164 -11.45 -14.19 -21.85
CA PHE A 164 -10.67 -14.48 -20.64
C PHE A 164 -10.66 -13.28 -19.68
N ILE A 165 -10.71 -13.55 -18.37
CA ILE A 165 -10.48 -12.54 -17.34
C ILE A 165 -9.40 -13.04 -16.39
N TYR A 166 -8.36 -12.26 -16.27
CA TYR A 166 -7.29 -12.49 -15.30
C TYR A 166 -7.51 -11.62 -14.07
N GLY A 167 -7.57 -12.27 -12.91
CA GLY A 167 -7.77 -11.63 -11.62
C GLY A 167 -6.54 -11.79 -10.73
N VAL A 168 -6.23 -10.74 -9.96
CA VAL A 168 -5.26 -10.82 -8.85
C VAL A 168 -5.97 -10.32 -7.60
N ILE A 169 -5.89 -11.08 -6.51
CA ILE A 169 -6.49 -10.72 -5.22
C ILE A 169 -5.47 -10.88 -4.11
N ASN A 170 -5.35 -9.86 -3.27
CA ASN A 170 -4.70 -9.99 -1.98
C ASN A 170 -5.71 -9.80 -0.85
N TRP A 171 -5.53 -10.52 0.25
CA TRP A 171 -6.44 -10.49 1.40
C TRP A 171 -5.67 -10.48 2.71
N LYS A 172 -6.36 -10.03 3.74
CA LYS A 172 -5.84 -9.95 5.09
C LYS A 172 -6.93 -10.29 6.08
N GLU A 173 -6.69 -11.34 6.85
CA GLU A 173 -7.53 -11.69 7.99
C GLU A 173 -7.18 -10.80 9.19
N MET A 174 -8.18 -10.14 9.75
CA MET A 174 -8.07 -9.39 11.00
C MET A 174 -8.66 -10.28 12.11
N VAL A 175 -7.82 -10.64 13.07
CA VAL A 175 -8.26 -11.28 14.31
C VAL A 175 -9.12 -10.29 15.09
N ASP A 176 -10.19 -10.75 15.73
CA ASP A 176 -11.00 -9.86 16.56
C ASP A 176 -10.15 -9.36 17.76
N ALA A 177 -10.40 -8.13 18.21
CA ALA A 177 -9.62 -7.49 19.27
C ALA A 177 -9.66 -8.24 20.62
N GLY A 178 -10.66 -9.10 20.85
CA GLY A 178 -10.76 -9.93 22.04
C GLY A 178 -9.85 -11.16 21.98
N THR A 179 -9.78 -11.80 20.81
CA THR A 179 -8.91 -12.96 20.55
C THR A 179 -7.44 -12.53 20.46
N GLU A 180 -7.14 -11.36 19.89
CA GLU A 180 -5.78 -10.77 19.91
C GLU A 180 -5.31 -10.53 21.36
N ALA A 181 -6.17 -9.96 22.21
CA ALA A 181 -5.87 -9.75 23.62
C ALA A 181 -5.65 -11.07 24.39
N GLN A 182 -6.43 -12.11 24.08
CA GLN A 182 -6.27 -13.43 24.69
C GLN A 182 -4.98 -14.12 24.26
N LEU A 183 -4.62 -14.05 22.97
CA LEU A 183 -3.36 -14.59 22.44
C LEU A 183 -2.14 -13.89 23.05
N ILE A 184 -2.20 -12.57 23.18
CA ILE A 184 -1.14 -11.79 23.86
C ILE A 184 -1.04 -12.19 25.34
N ALA A 185 -2.18 -12.38 26.02
CA ALA A 185 -2.22 -12.79 27.41
C ALA A 185 -1.63 -14.20 27.61
N ASP A 186 -1.97 -15.14 26.72
CA ASP A 186 -1.49 -16.52 26.75
C ASP A 186 0.01 -16.59 26.44
N LEU A 187 0.49 -15.82 25.45
CA LEU A 187 1.92 -15.70 25.13
C LEU A 187 2.71 -15.11 26.31
N ALA A 188 2.18 -14.06 26.95
CA ALA A 188 2.79 -13.46 28.13
C ALA A 188 2.78 -14.40 29.34
N ALA A 189 1.76 -15.24 29.48
CA ALA A 189 1.67 -16.25 30.53
C ALA A 189 2.68 -17.38 30.32
N ALA A 190 2.79 -17.91 29.09
CA ALA A 190 3.79 -18.92 28.73
C ALA A 190 5.22 -18.40 28.95
N ARG A 191 5.46 -17.13 28.60
CA ARG A 191 6.76 -16.47 28.80
C ARG A 191 7.14 -16.25 30.26
N ARG A 192 6.16 -16.03 31.15
CA ARG A 192 6.37 -15.96 32.60
C ARG A 192 6.57 -17.33 33.25
N ALA A 193 5.99 -18.38 32.66
CA ALA A 193 6.10 -19.74 33.15
C ALA A 193 7.39 -20.45 32.69
N ALA A 194 8.10 -19.89 31.72
CA ALA A 194 9.41 -20.39 31.27
C ALA A 194 10.47 -20.20 32.38
N PRO A 195 11.19 -21.26 32.79
CA PRO A 195 12.25 -21.14 33.79
C PRO A 195 13.41 -20.29 33.25
N ALA A 196 13.95 -19.39 34.08
CA ALA A 196 15.08 -18.54 33.70
C ALA A 196 16.34 -19.39 33.40
N PRO A 197 17.08 -19.10 32.31
CA PRO A 197 18.35 -19.78 32.07
C PRO A 197 19.34 -19.44 33.20
N ALA A 198 19.93 -20.47 33.80
CA ALA A 198 20.95 -20.31 34.83
C ALA A 198 22.21 -19.65 34.24
N PRO A 199 22.93 -18.80 35.00
CA PRO A 199 24.13 -18.16 34.50
C PRO A 199 25.25 -19.19 34.37
N ALA A 200 25.68 -19.48 33.14
CA ALA A 200 26.90 -20.22 32.88
C ALA A 200 28.13 -19.28 33.07
N PRO A 201 29.25 -19.78 33.59
CA PRO A 201 30.43 -18.96 33.85
C PRO A 201 31.10 -18.54 32.53
N GLN A 202 31.61 -17.31 32.52
CA GLN A 202 32.48 -16.76 31.48
C GLN A 202 33.77 -17.59 31.40
N ILE A 203 34.16 -18.06 30.20
CA ILE A 203 35.54 -18.20 29.68
C ILE A 203 35.49 -18.59 28.18
N TRP A 204 35.97 -17.66 27.34
CA TRP A 204 36.61 -17.76 26.02
C TRP A 204 35.92 -18.49 24.85
N ALA A 205 35.51 -17.71 23.84
CA ALA A 205 36.00 -17.86 22.47
C ALA A 205 35.72 -16.57 21.68
N ASP A 206 36.78 -15.82 21.35
CA ASP A 206 36.79 -14.96 20.18
C ASP A 206 36.47 -15.82 18.94
N GLY A 207 35.36 -15.49 18.26
CA GLY A 207 34.99 -16.00 16.95
C GLY A 207 34.67 -14.81 16.04
N PRO A 208 35.33 -14.64 14.88
CA PRO A 208 35.28 -13.42 14.10
C PRO A 208 33.99 -13.40 13.25
N GLY A 209 33.13 -12.38 13.39
CA GLY A 209 32.08 -12.19 12.39
C GLY A 209 30.86 -11.31 12.68
N SER A 210 30.64 -10.80 13.89
CA SER A 210 29.41 -10.03 14.16
C SER A 210 29.63 -8.80 15.04
N GLY A 211 30.70 -8.07 14.76
CA GLY A 211 30.93 -6.72 15.23
C GLY A 211 31.48 -5.91 14.07
N PHE A 212 30.62 -5.53 13.12
CA PHE A 212 30.91 -4.29 12.42
C PHE A 212 30.69 -3.20 13.46
N ASP A 213 31.78 -2.88 14.14
CA ASP A 213 32.04 -1.59 14.75
C ASP A 213 31.59 -0.55 13.72
N GLU A 214 30.36 -0.05 13.83
CA GLU A 214 30.02 1.20 13.16
C GLU A 214 30.97 2.20 13.80
N PRO A 215 31.95 2.76 13.06
CA PRO A 215 32.88 3.68 13.65
C PRO A 215 32.05 4.81 14.23
N VAL A 216 32.05 4.92 15.57
CA VAL A 216 31.48 6.07 16.26
C VAL A 216 32.29 7.26 15.77
N ARG A 217 31.75 7.93 14.77
CA ARG A 217 32.40 9.06 14.14
C ARG A 217 32.31 10.22 15.12
N ASP A 218 33.45 10.84 15.41
CA ASP A 218 33.47 12.03 16.24
C ASP A 218 32.52 13.08 15.64
N PRO A 219 31.60 13.64 16.43
CA PRO A 219 30.74 14.72 15.98
C PRO A 219 31.60 15.83 15.41
N LEU A 220 31.22 16.35 14.23
CA LEU A 220 31.87 17.54 13.71
C LEU A 220 31.70 18.68 14.73
N PRO A 221 32.74 19.49 14.98
CA PRO A 221 32.62 20.64 15.85
C PRO A 221 31.50 21.56 15.35
N SER A 222 30.83 22.27 16.26
CA SER A 222 29.72 23.17 15.92
C SER A 222 30.12 24.24 14.90
N GLU A 223 31.40 24.63 14.85
CA GLU A 223 31.97 25.61 13.93
C GLU A 223 32.47 25.02 12.59
N ALA A 224 32.27 23.72 12.33
CA ALA A 224 32.65 23.12 11.05
C ALA A 224 31.98 23.83 9.87
N SER A 225 32.76 24.09 8.82
CA SER A 225 32.30 24.80 7.62
C SER A 225 31.21 24.00 6.89
N LEU A 226 30.42 24.68 6.05
CA LEU A 226 29.41 24.02 5.22
C LEU A 226 30.03 22.96 4.29
N TYR A 227 31.25 23.23 3.78
CA TYR A 227 32.01 22.30 2.95
C TYR A 227 32.42 21.03 3.72
N ASP A 228 32.90 21.17 4.96
CA ASP A 228 33.28 20.02 5.79
C ASP A 228 32.06 19.15 6.14
N ARG A 229 30.94 19.81 6.46
CA ARG A 229 29.65 19.15 6.71
C ARG A 229 29.15 18.42 5.47
N LEU A 230 29.28 19.02 4.29
CA LEU A 230 28.92 18.39 3.02
C LEU A 230 29.80 17.17 2.71
N ALA A 231 31.12 17.28 2.88
CA ALA A 231 32.03 16.16 2.71
C ALA A 231 31.68 15.01 3.67
N SER A 232 31.35 15.35 4.92
CA SER A 232 30.89 14.39 5.91
C SER A 232 29.60 13.67 5.51
N ALA A 233 28.58 14.43 5.09
CA ALA A 233 27.29 13.87 4.68
C ALA A 233 27.40 12.99 3.44
N ARG A 234 28.25 13.37 2.47
CA ARG A 234 28.51 12.56 1.28
C ARG A 234 29.16 11.22 1.64
N ALA A 235 30.14 11.22 2.54
CA ALA A 235 30.74 9.97 3.04
C ALA A 235 29.70 9.07 3.70
N SER A 236 28.75 9.63 4.48
CA SER A 236 27.66 8.86 5.08
C SER A 236 26.68 8.30 4.02
N ALA A 237 26.36 9.09 2.99
CA ALA A 237 25.53 8.63 1.87
C ALA A 237 26.21 7.53 1.04
N GLU A 238 27.52 7.64 0.82
CA GLU A 238 28.35 6.62 0.15
C GLU A 238 28.42 5.33 0.98
N ALA A 239 28.60 5.43 2.30
CA ALA A 239 28.55 4.27 3.20
C ALA A 239 27.19 3.56 3.15
N PHE A 240 26.10 4.33 3.12
CA PHE A 240 24.76 3.78 2.91
C PHE A 240 24.63 3.08 1.54
N ALA A 241 25.15 3.68 0.46
CA ALA A 241 25.14 3.06 -0.86
C ALA A 241 25.96 1.78 -0.92
N ALA A 242 27.13 1.74 -0.25
CA ALA A 242 27.99 0.56 -0.13
C ALA A 242 27.32 -0.59 0.64
N SER A 243 26.38 -0.28 1.54
CA SER A 243 25.54 -1.29 2.19
C SER A 243 24.42 -1.85 1.30
N GLU A 244 24.44 -1.53 0.00
CA GLU A 244 23.35 -1.78 -0.96
C GLU A 244 21.99 -1.23 -0.50
N GLY A 245 22.03 -0.17 0.31
CA GLY A 245 20.85 0.44 0.89
C GLY A 245 20.11 -0.40 1.93
N ARG A 246 20.75 -1.45 2.47
CA ARG A 246 20.14 -2.38 3.44
C ARG A 246 20.32 -1.93 4.89
N SER A 247 21.22 -0.99 5.18
CA SER A 247 21.38 -0.44 6.54
C SER A 247 20.44 0.75 6.77
N ARG A 248 19.45 0.56 7.65
CA ARG A 248 18.55 1.63 8.11
C ARG A 248 19.30 2.68 8.94
N GLY A 249 20.24 2.26 9.79
CA GLY A 249 21.07 3.15 10.59
C GLY A 249 21.91 4.09 9.71
N ALA A 250 22.59 3.53 8.70
CA ALA A 250 23.38 4.33 7.76
C ALA A 250 22.52 5.33 6.96
N LEU A 251 21.29 4.96 6.58
CA LEU A 251 20.36 5.89 5.95
C LEU A 251 19.96 7.03 6.89
N TYR A 252 19.64 6.69 8.13
CA TYR A 252 19.17 7.67 9.12
C TYR A 252 20.30 8.64 9.46
N GLN A 253 21.53 8.13 9.56
CA GLN A 253 22.71 8.95 9.72
C GLN A 253 22.94 9.89 8.53
N ALA A 254 22.88 9.39 7.30
CA ALA A 254 23.03 10.23 6.11
C ALA A 254 21.93 11.31 6.02
N LEU A 255 20.70 11.00 6.45
CA LEU A 255 19.63 11.99 6.56
C LEU A 255 19.88 13.00 7.69
N GLY A 256 20.41 12.54 8.83
CA GLY A 256 20.85 13.40 9.93
C GLY A 256 21.91 14.40 9.49
N ASP A 257 22.95 13.94 8.79
CA ASP A 257 23.99 14.82 8.26
C ASP A 257 23.42 15.82 7.24
N ALA A 258 22.50 15.39 6.37
CA ALA A 258 21.80 16.27 5.44
C ALA A 258 20.94 17.33 6.17
N HIS A 259 20.35 16.99 7.31
CA HIS A 259 19.62 17.94 8.17
C HIS A 259 20.54 18.91 8.89
N GLY A 260 21.72 18.45 9.32
CA GLY A 260 22.77 19.30 9.85
C GLY A 260 23.24 20.35 8.83
N ILE A 261 23.37 19.96 7.55
CA ILE A 261 23.65 20.90 6.45
C ILE A 261 22.50 21.89 6.28
N ALA A 262 21.25 21.43 6.32
CA ALA A 262 20.09 22.31 6.19
C ALA A 262 20.05 23.37 7.30
N THR A 263 20.31 22.97 8.54
CA THR A 263 20.39 23.88 9.69
C THR A 263 21.56 24.86 9.56
N ALA A 264 22.74 24.38 9.15
CA ALA A 264 23.91 25.24 8.98
C ALA A 264 23.72 26.26 7.84
N ALA A 265 23.11 25.84 6.74
CA ALA A 265 22.85 26.69 5.58
C ALA A 265 21.82 27.80 5.84
N GLU A 266 21.00 27.70 6.90
CA GLU A 266 20.14 28.80 7.34
C GLU A 266 20.96 29.97 7.90
N GLN A 267 22.14 29.71 8.44
CA GLN A 267 23.06 30.74 8.96
C GLN A 267 24.05 31.24 7.90
N ASP A 268 24.23 30.48 6.81
CA ASP A 268 25.18 30.80 5.74
C ASP A 268 24.57 30.50 4.34
N PRO A 269 23.59 31.31 3.90
CA PRO A 269 22.89 31.10 2.63
C PRO A 269 23.77 31.39 1.40
N ASP A 270 24.78 32.25 1.54
CA ASP A 270 25.69 32.62 0.44
C ASP A 270 26.60 31.43 0.09
N THR A 271 27.21 30.79 1.09
CA THR A 271 28.01 29.57 0.86
C THR A 271 27.14 28.43 0.32
N LEU A 272 25.88 28.29 0.76
CA LEU A 272 24.96 27.30 0.17
C LEU A 272 24.72 27.60 -1.32
N ALA A 273 24.58 28.86 -1.71
CA ALA A 273 24.36 29.23 -3.11
C ALA A 273 25.58 28.89 -3.99
N GLU A 274 26.80 29.12 -3.49
CA GLU A 274 28.04 28.73 -4.17
C GLU A 274 28.13 27.20 -4.35
N VAL A 275 27.93 26.44 -3.26
CA VAL A 275 27.95 24.98 -3.28
C VAL A 275 26.91 24.40 -4.24
N LEU A 276 25.72 24.99 -4.31
CA LEU A 276 24.68 24.59 -5.25
C LEU A 276 25.10 24.88 -6.70
N ALA A 277 25.68 26.05 -6.97
CA ALA A 277 26.14 26.43 -8.30
C ALA A 277 27.23 25.49 -8.82
N ASP A 278 28.21 25.16 -7.97
CA ASP A 278 29.29 24.21 -8.29
C ASP A 278 28.76 22.81 -8.61
N ALA A 279 27.69 22.39 -7.93
CA ALA A 279 27.00 21.12 -8.19
C ALA A 279 26.02 21.18 -9.38
N GLY A 280 25.89 22.31 -10.08
CA GLY A 280 24.92 22.49 -11.17
C GLY A 280 23.46 22.51 -10.70
N LEU A 281 23.22 22.74 -9.41
CA LEU A 281 21.90 22.79 -8.79
C LEU A 281 21.44 24.24 -8.60
N LYS A 282 20.11 24.43 -8.51
CA LYS A 282 19.50 25.74 -8.25
C LYS A 282 18.73 25.69 -6.93
N ALA A 283 18.80 26.76 -6.15
CA ALA A 283 17.96 26.95 -4.99
C ALA A 283 16.47 26.93 -5.39
N GLN A 284 15.63 26.33 -4.55
CA GLN A 284 14.20 26.15 -4.83
C GLN A 284 13.36 26.71 -3.68
N ALA A 285 12.85 27.94 -3.83
CA ALA A 285 12.08 28.60 -2.77
C ALA A 285 10.84 27.79 -2.30
N ARG A 286 10.19 27.07 -3.21
CA ARG A 286 9.02 26.22 -2.90
C ARG A 286 9.38 24.83 -2.35
N ALA A 287 10.63 24.41 -2.49
CA ALA A 287 11.10 23.08 -2.08
C ALA A 287 12.58 23.14 -1.62
N PRO A 288 12.90 23.94 -0.57
CA PRO A 288 14.27 24.28 -0.21
C PRO A 288 15.11 23.07 0.22
N MET A 289 14.48 21.98 0.66
CA MET A 289 15.17 20.75 1.05
C MET A 289 15.57 19.88 -0.13
N THR A 290 14.95 20.05 -1.31
CA THR A 290 15.25 19.19 -2.48
C THR A 290 16.68 19.37 -2.98
N PRO A 291 17.21 20.61 -3.14
CA PRO A 291 18.61 20.81 -3.51
C PRO A 291 19.60 20.24 -2.47
N ILE A 292 19.30 20.33 -1.18
CA ILE A 292 20.16 19.81 -0.10
C ILE A 292 20.30 18.30 -0.18
N VAL A 293 19.19 17.58 -0.33
CA VAL A 293 19.22 16.11 -0.50
C VAL A 293 20.01 15.74 -1.75
N LYS A 294 19.87 16.48 -2.86
CA LYS A 294 20.64 16.24 -4.08
C LYS A 294 22.14 16.48 -3.92
N LEU A 295 22.54 17.45 -3.09
CA LEU A 295 23.95 17.69 -2.77
C LEU A 295 24.60 16.50 -2.05
N VAL A 296 23.84 15.82 -1.19
CA VAL A 296 24.31 14.72 -0.35
C VAL A 296 24.24 13.37 -1.06
N PHE A 297 23.07 13.02 -1.63
CA PHE A 297 22.82 11.70 -2.23
C PHE A 297 23.12 11.65 -3.74
N GLY A 298 23.35 12.80 -4.37
CA GLY A 298 23.54 12.92 -5.81
C GLY A 298 22.26 13.29 -6.57
N ALA A 299 22.42 14.05 -7.66
CA ALA A 299 21.31 14.52 -8.47
C ALA A 299 20.59 13.41 -9.26
N ASP A 300 21.32 12.34 -9.60
CA ASP A 300 20.86 11.18 -10.38
C ASP A 300 20.32 10.05 -9.50
N TYR A 301 20.26 10.26 -8.18
CA TYR A 301 19.68 9.29 -7.25
C TYR A 301 18.18 9.08 -7.53
N ASP A 302 17.61 7.98 -7.05
CA ASP A 302 16.20 7.64 -7.30
C ASP A 302 15.26 8.81 -6.94
N LYS A 303 14.49 9.27 -7.93
CA LYS A 303 13.65 10.48 -7.82
C LYS A 303 12.59 10.35 -6.72
N THR A 304 12.10 9.13 -6.51
CA THR A 304 11.11 8.86 -5.45
C THR A 304 11.76 9.01 -4.08
N ARG A 305 12.92 8.39 -3.86
CA ARG A 305 13.69 8.51 -2.61
C ARG A 305 14.12 9.95 -2.33
N LEU A 306 14.62 10.69 -3.32
CA LEU A 306 14.97 12.10 -3.15
C LEU A 306 13.76 12.92 -2.65
N THR A 307 12.57 12.64 -3.16
CA THR A 307 11.32 13.31 -2.74
C THR A 307 10.94 12.93 -1.30
N GLU A 308 11.11 11.67 -0.91
CA GLU A 308 10.86 11.19 0.45
C GLU A 308 11.83 11.82 1.45
N PHE A 309 13.13 11.83 1.13
CA PHE A 309 14.18 12.44 1.96
C PHE A 309 13.96 13.94 2.11
N ALA A 310 13.59 14.65 1.03
CA ALA A 310 13.27 16.08 1.12
C ALA A 310 12.03 16.34 1.99
N SER A 311 11.06 15.41 1.99
CA SER A 311 9.90 15.48 2.88
C SER A 311 10.30 15.27 4.35
N VAL A 312 11.25 14.36 4.62
CA VAL A 312 11.83 14.16 5.96
C VAL A 312 12.48 15.44 6.47
N LEU A 313 13.38 16.05 5.69
CA LEU A 313 14.02 17.30 6.10
C LEU A 313 13.01 18.45 6.27
N THR A 314 11.98 18.51 5.42
CA THR A 314 10.91 19.51 5.53
C THR A 314 10.15 19.37 6.85
N HIS A 315 9.82 18.12 7.22
CA HIS A 315 9.13 17.81 8.46
C HIS A 315 10.02 18.08 9.67
N ALA A 316 11.29 17.68 9.64
CA ALA A 316 12.27 17.91 10.69
C ALA A 316 12.43 19.41 10.99
N ARG A 317 12.56 20.22 9.93
CA ARG A 317 12.61 21.69 10.06
C ARG A 317 11.31 22.26 10.63
N ARG A 318 10.14 21.77 10.20
CA ARG A 318 8.84 22.23 10.72
C ARG A 318 8.67 21.96 12.22
N HIS A 319 9.25 20.87 12.71
CA HIS A 319 9.18 20.46 14.11
C HIS A 319 10.43 20.84 14.91
N GLU A 320 11.27 21.71 14.36
CA GLU A 320 12.46 22.26 15.03
C GLU A 320 13.39 21.17 15.59
N VAL A 321 13.51 20.06 14.85
CA VAL A 321 14.44 18.98 15.21
C VAL A 321 15.87 19.54 15.11
N GLY A 322 16.67 19.39 16.17
CA GLY A 322 18.07 19.85 16.18
C GLY A 322 18.94 19.12 15.15
N ALA A 323 20.08 19.73 14.78
CA ALA A 323 20.99 19.23 13.74
C ALA A 323 21.36 17.74 13.92
N ASP A 324 21.67 17.33 15.15
CA ASP A 324 22.08 15.96 15.47
C ASP A 324 20.91 15.07 15.96
N GLY A 325 19.70 15.63 16.03
CA GLY A 325 18.52 14.97 16.62
C GLY A 325 17.73 14.11 15.63
N LEU A 326 18.00 14.22 14.32
CA LEU A 326 17.13 13.62 13.31
C LEU A 326 17.17 12.09 13.30
N SER A 327 18.33 11.45 13.51
CA SER A 327 18.42 9.99 13.53
C SER A 327 17.52 9.38 14.63
N GLY A 328 17.64 9.87 15.87
CA GLY A 328 16.79 9.44 16.98
C GLY A 328 15.32 9.86 16.82
N TYR A 329 15.06 11.00 16.17
CA TYR A 329 13.70 11.39 15.80
C TYR A 329 13.08 10.40 14.82
N LEU A 330 13.81 9.95 13.80
CA LEU A 330 13.33 8.96 12.82
C LEU A 330 13.14 7.55 13.40
N GLU A 331 13.90 7.19 14.43
CA GLU A 331 13.73 5.94 15.16
C GLU A 331 12.48 5.94 16.04
N SER A 332 12.22 7.06 16.71
CA SER A 332 11.06 7.22 17.59
C SER A 332 9.76 7.57 16.85
N PHE A 333 9.84 8.17 15.66
CA PHE A 333 8.65 8.55 14.89
C PHE A 333 7.91 7.32 14.35
N PRO A 334 6.61 7.14 14.65
CA PRO A 334 5.84 5.99 14.17
C PRO A 334 5.89 5.85 12.64
N GLY A 335 6.38 4.71 12.15
CA GLY A 335 6.55 4.46 10.72
C GLY A 335 7.77 5.13 10.08
N GLY A 336 8.65 5.75 10.87
CA GLY A 336 9.90 6.38 10.42
C GLY A 336 9.70 7.32 9.24
N ILE A 337 10.55 7.19 8.21
CA ILE A 337 10.48 7.97 6.96
C ILE A 337 9.07 7.95 6.35
N LYS A 338 8.44 6.77 6.26
CA LYS A 338 7.11 6.64 5.62
C LYS A 338 6.02 7.31 6.45
N GLY A 339 6.09 7.21 7.77
CA GLY A 339 5.20 7.92 8.68
C GLY A 339 5.28 9.44 8.49
N ILE A 340 6.50 9.98 8.44
CA ILE A 340 6.75 11.40 8.19
C ILE A 340 6.21 11.84 6.82
N VAL A 341 6.47 11.07 5.76
CA VAL A 341 5.95 11.37 4.42
C VAL A 341 4.41 11.38 4.42
N GLY A 342 3.79 10.47 5.16
CA GLY A 342 2.33 10.45 5.37
C GLY A 342 1.82 11.71 6.07
N ALA A 343 2.50 12.13 7.15
CA ALA A 343 2.16 13.33 7.90
C ALA A 343 2.27 14.61 7.03
N GLU A 344 3.38 14.78 6.31
CA GLU A 344 3.56 15.91 5.39
C GLU A 344 2.54 15.92 4.25
N ARG A 345 2.17 14.74 3.72
CA ARG A 345 1.09 14.63 2.71
C ARG A 345 -0.27 15.01 3.28
N ALA A 346 -0.57 14.63 4.52
CA ALA A 346 -1.82 15.01 5.18
C ALA A 346 -1.91 16.52 5.39
N LEU A 347 -0.81 17.18 5.77
CA LEU A 347 -0.76 18.64 5.91
C LEU A 347 -0.95 19.40 4.59
N ARG A 348 -0.51 18.82 3.47
CA ARG A 348 -0.70 19.40 2.12
C ARG A 348 -2.09 19.12 1.54
N ARG A 349 -2.84 18.17 2.11
CA ARG A 349 -4.20 17.87 1.67
C ARG A 349 -5.08 19.05 2.08
N LYS A 350 -5.61 19.78 1.10
CA LYS A 350 -6.68 20.76 1.38
C LYS A 350 -7.81 20.04 2.12
N PRO A 351 -8.47 20.68 3.12
CA PRO A 351 -9.72 20.14 3.64
C PRO A 351 -10.63 19.86 2.44
N ALA A 352 -11.25 18.68 2.42
CA ALA A 352 -12.18 18.35 1.36
C ALA A 352 -13.21 19.48 1.31
N ASP A 353 -13.27 20.20 0.20
CA ASP A 353 -14.39 21.11 -0.05
C ASP A 353 -15.65 20.30 0.25
N ALA A 354 -16.54 20.87 1.09
CA ALA A 354 -17.90 20.34 1.25
C ALA A 354 -18.37 19.98 -0.15
N THR A 355 -18.60 18.69 -0.37
CA THR A 355 -18.66 18.15 -1.72
C THR A 355 -19.75 18.90 -2.46
N ARG A 356 -19.62 19.12 -3.77
CA ARG A 356 -20.70 19.65 -4.63
C ARG A 356 -22.06 18.97 -4.36
N TRP A 357 -22.04 17.77 -3.81
CA TRP A 357 -23.19 16.98 -3.37
C TRP A 357 -23.86 17.49 -2.09
N ASP A 358 -23.10 18.01 -1.12
CA ASP A 358 -23.64 18.58 0.12
C ASP A 358 -24.42 19.88 -0.18
N SER A 359 -23.93 20.67 -1.13
CA SER A 359 -24.64 21.87 -1.58
C SER A 359 -25.90 21.54 -2.39
N ILE A 360 -25.87 20.54 -3.27
CA ILE A 360 -27.05 20.06 -4.02
C ILE A 360 -28.11 19.48 -3.07
N ALA A 361 -27.71 18.67 -2.09
CA ALA A 361 -28.63 18.14 -1.09
C ALA A 361 -29.26 19.26 -0.26
N ALA A 362 -28.49 20.28 0.13
CA ALA A 362 -29.01 21.45 0.84
C ALA A 362 -30.04 22.22 0.00
N GLU A 363 -29.81 22.39 -1.31
CA GLU A 363 -30.76 23.05 -2.21
C GLU A 363 -32.08 22.26 -2.29
N LEU A 364 -32.02 20.94 -2.50
CA LEU A 364 -33.22 20.11 -2.67
C LEU A 364 -34.10 20.10 -1.40
N ARG A 365 -33.52 20.21 -0.20
CA ARG A 365 -34.27 20.36 1.05
C ARG A 365 -35.16 21.62 1.10
N THR A 366 -34.78 22.66 0.36
CA THR A 366 -35.48 23.96 0.37
C THR A 366 -36.57 24.07 -0.70
N ARG A 367 -36.67 23.12 -1.63
CA ARG A 367 -37.67 23.18 -2.71
C ARG A 367 -39.06 22.80 -2.18
N ALA A 368 -40.09 23.46 -2.73
CA ALA A 368 -41.47 23.11 -2.43
C ALA A 368 -41.78 21.67 -2.90
N PRO A 369 -42.50 20.85 -2.11
CA PRO A 369 -42.89 19.51 -2.53
C PRO A 369 -43.77 19.57 -3.79
N LEU A 370 -43.46 18.73 -4.78
CA LEU A 370 -44.30 18.58 -5.98
C LEU A 370 -45.60 17.81 -5.68
N ALA A 371 -45.54 16.84 -4.76
CA ALA A 371 -46.67 16.09 -4.25
C ALA A 371 -46.31 15.49 -2.87
N HIS A 372 -47.32 15.19 -2.06
CA HIS A 372 -47.16 14.46 -0.80
C HIS A 372 -47.86 13.10 -0.93
N VAL A 373 -47.14 12.02 -0.62
CA VAL A 373 -47.65 10.65 -0.64
C VAL A 373 -47.22 9.98 0.66
N ASP A 374 -48.19 9.45 1.39
CA ASP A 374 -47.94 8.65 2.59
C ASP A 374 -47.43 7.27 2.19
N ILE A 375 -46.23 6.92 2.65
CA ILE A 375 -45.59 5.63 2.36
C ILE A 375 -44.99 5.08 3.65
N ALA A 376 -45.22 3.80 3.94
CA ALA A 376 -44.54 3.12 5.03
C ALA A 376 -43.04 2.96 4.69
N ARG A 377 -42.17 3.50 5.54
CA ARG A 377 -40.71 3.46 5.39
C ARG A 377 -40.06 2.60 6.46
N ALA A 378 -39.02 1.86 6.09
CA ALA A 378 -38.23 1.04 7.02
C ALA A 378 -36.87 1.67 7.36
N GLY A 379 -36.31 2.50 6.47
CA GLY A 379 -35.01 3.14 6.62
C GLY A 379 -35.03 4.58 7.17
N GLU A 380 -33.91 4.99 7.75
CA GLU A 380 -33.68 6.34 8.33
C GLU A 380 -33.12 7.36 7.31
N GLY A 381 -33.01 6.97 6.04
CA GLY A 381 -32.46 7.84 4.99
C GLY A 381 -33.33 9.08 4.76
N GLU A 382 -32.69 10.25 4.68
CA GLU A 382 -33.38 11.51 4.41
C GLU A 382 -34.00 11.54 2.99
N PHE A 383 -33.28 11.01 2.01
CA PHE A 383 -33.76 10.87 0.63
C PHE A 383 -34.01 9.40 0.31
N VAL A 384 -35.08 9.14 -0.42
CA VAL A 384 -35.45 7.82 -0.94
C VAL A 384 -35.74 7.92 -2.44
N VAL A 385 -35.53 6.83 -3.18
CA VAL A 385 -35.87 6.79 -4.60
C VAL A 385 -37.16 6.00 -4.78
N LEU A 386 -38.20 6.68 -5.29
CA LEU A 386 -39.46 6.05 -5.63
C LEU A 386 -39.47 5.71 -7.12
N LEU A 387 -39.81 4.45 -7.44
CA LEU A 387 -40.11 4.05 -8.81
C LEU A 387 -41.61 4.15 -9.02
N ALA A 388 -42.04 4.92 -10.02
CA ALA A 388 -43.44 5.06 -10.38
C ALA A 388 -43.68 4.65 -11.83
N ARG A 389 -44.86 4.07 -12.09
CA ARG A 389 -45.38 3.77 -13.42
C ARG A 389 -46.40 4.83 -13.80
N ALA A 390 -46.29 5.39 -15.00
CA ALA A 390 -47.31 6.29 -15.52
C ALA A 390 -48.59 5.54 -15.88
N ASP A 391 -49.75 6.09 -15.50
CA ASP A 391 -51.05 5.58 -15.91
C ASP A 391 -51.56 6.28 -17.19
N ALA A 392 -52.65 5.76 -17.76
CA ALA A 392 -53.24 6.29 -18.99
C ALA A 392 -54.00 7.63 -18.79
N ALA A 393 -54.28 8.02 -17.55
CA ALA A 393 -54.95 9.27 -17.17
C ALA A 393 -53.98 10.39 -16.79
N GLY A 394 -52.66 10.14 -16.87
CA GLY A 394 -51.61 11.10 -16.52
C GLY A 394 -51.21 11.11 -15.05
N GLY A 395 -51.67 10.12 -14.27
CA GLY A 395 -51.23 9.87 -12.90
C GLY A 395 -49.96 9.01 -12.82
N LEU A 396 -49.42 8.89 -11.60
CA LEU A 396 -48.25 8.08 -11.28
C LEU A 396 -48.59 7.05 -10.21
N ASP A 397 -48.51 5.77 -10.55
CA ASP A 397 -48.58 4.65 -9.62
C ASP A 397 -47.20 4.39 -9.02
N VAL A 398 -46.98 4.65 -7.73
CA VAL A 398 -45.72 4.26 -7.06
C VAL A 398 -45.67 2.74 -6.92
N VAL A 399 -44.70 2.09 -7.57
CA VAL A 399 -44.58 0.62 -7.62
C VAL A 399 -43.47 0.08 -6.73
N ALA A 400 -42.49 0.89 -6.34
CA ALA A 400 -41.45 0.49 -5.40
C ALA A 400 -40.84 1.71 -4.66
N CYS A 401 -40.42 1.48 -3.41
CA CYS A 401 -39.57 2.37 -2.63
C CYS A 401 -38.18 1.71 -2.47
N VAL A 402 -37.12 2.39 -2.91
CA VAL A 402 -35.74 1.91 -2.77
C VAL A 402 -35.07 2.68 -1.65
N GLU A 403 -34.65 1.95 -0.61
CA GLU A 403 -34.05 2.49 0.61
C GLU A 403 -32.62 1.91 0.79
N GLY A 404 -31.72 2.66 1.42
CA GLY A 404 -30.38 2.19 1.78
C GLY A 404 -29.34 2.11 0.66
N ASP A 405 -29.72 2.27 -0.61
CA ASP A 405 -28.78 2.34 -1.74
C ASP A 405 -28.27 3.78 -1.94
N ARG A 406 -27.12 4.07 -1.32
CA ARG A 406 -26.47 5.38 -1.41
C ARG A 406 -26.05 5.74 -2.83
N GLN A 407 -25.58 4.78 -3.62
CA GLN A 407 -25.08 5.05 -4.97
C GLN A 407 -26.22 5.42 -5.92
N LEU A 408 -27.36 4.73 -5.83
CA LEU A 408 -28.56 5.06 -6.61
C LEU A 408 -29.16 6.40 -6.18
N THR A 409 -29.27 6.62 -4.87
CA THR A 409 -29.78 7.89 -4.31
C THR A 409 -28.93 9.07 -4.77
N ASP A 410 -27.59 8.94 -4.69
CA ASP A 410 -26.68 9.98 -5.17
C ASP A 410 -26.87 10.26 -6.66
N ARG A 411 -26.96 9.23 -7.51
CA ARG A 411 -27.21 9.38 -8.96
C ARG A 411 -28.52 10.10 -9.25
N ALA A 412 -29.60 9.75 -8.55
CA ALA A 412 -30.90 10.38 -8.68
C ALA A 412 -30.84 11.87 -8.29
N LEU A 413 -30.17 12.20 -7.18
CA LEU A 413 -29.95 13.59 -6.75
C LEU A 413 -29.19 14.39 -7.81
N ARG A 414 -28.14 13.83 -8.44
CA ARG A 414 -27.41 14.55 -9.51
C ARG A 414 -28.30 14.87 -10.70
N ARG A 415 -29.21 13.96 -11.05
CA ARG A 415 -30.10 14.11 -12.20
C ARG A 415 -31.28 15.03 -11.91
N ALA A 416 -31.76 15.09 -10.68
CA ALA A 416 -32.80 16.04 -10.25
C ALA A 416 -32.30 17.49 -10.12
N ALA A 417 -30.99 17.67 -9.94
CA ALA A 417 -30.33 18.97 -9.85
C ALA A 417 -29.72 19.48 -11.17
N ALA A 418 -29.64 18.63 -12.20
CA ALA A 418 -29.24 19.00 -13.56
C ALA A 418 -30.46 19.56 -14.32
#